data_AF-A0A7L1P5D0-F1
#
_entry.id   AF-A0A7L1P5D0-F1
#
_cell.length_a   1.000
_cell.length_b   1.000
_cell.length_c   1.000
_cell.angle_alpha   90.00
_cell.angle_beta   90.00
_cell.angle_gamma   90.00
#
_symmetry.space_group_name_H-M   'P 1'
#
loop_
_entity.id
_entity.type
_entity.pdbx_description
1 polymer ?
#
loop_
_entity_poly.entity_id
_entity_poly.type
_entity_poly.pdbx_seq_one_letter_code
_entity_poly.pdbx_strand_id
1 'polypeptide(L)'
;ALEKKVVKSKVGEKVSLPCCYEIPSSESLHRYRVYWQKNITDVVLAYAEGEMIPKHERYQNRAEMDLSNLTLWISPTEILDNGSYNCVVQYNSAVVCAESVILFVTADFSKPNITAEVSADSCEYTEMAIICSSHGGFPKPKISGALNNMPMEWNASWVSESSFSPYNVTGKLVLNVTKDINITCSVEYSGFAKSTSLLLKKTNDCVAPPVPPPYNVITASIIIVITFILAISLAARYLSRRVCSRCCKRQDSVEEGVKDCTKAPMSDKGTAETSSV
;
A
#
# COMPACT_ATOMS: atom_id res chain seq x y z
N ALA A 1 -43.47 9.97 11.00
CA ALA A 1 -42.71 10.16 9.76
C ALA A 1 -43.04 8.98 8.85
N LEU A 2 -43.44 9.21 7.60
CA LEU A 2 -43.73 8.12 6.66
C LEU A 2 -42.39 7.40 6.37
N GLU A 3 -42.27 6.13 6.72
CA GLU A 3 -41.09 5.33 6.40
C GLU A 3 -40.92 5.27 4.88
N LYS A 4 -39.79 5.75 4.36
CA LYS A 4 -39.49 5.66 2.93
C LYS A 4 -39.05 4.23 2.62
N LYS A 5 -39.69 3.57 1.65
CA LYS A 5 -39.28 2.24 1.17
C LYS A 5 -37.86 2.32 0.60
N VAL A 6 -36.94 1.48 1.09
CA VAL A 6 -35.57 1.41 0.59
C VAL A 6 -35.37 0.08 -0.13
N VAL A 7 -34.98 0.14 -1.41
CA VAL A 7 -34.62 -1.02 -2.23
C VAL A 7 -33.12 -0.97 -2.49
N LYS A 8 -32.43 -2.10 -2.35
CA LYS A 8 -30.98 -2.22 -2.59
C LYS A 8 -30.74 -3.03 -3.86
N SER A 9 -29.75 -2.63 -4.66
CA SER A 9 -29.33 -3.34 -5.87
C SER A 9 -27.82 -3.24 -6.07
N LYS A 10 -27.22 -4.21 -6.74
CA LYS A 10 -25.83 -4.09 -7.21
C LYS A 10 -25.77 -3.62 -8.65
N VAL A 11 -24.68 -2.91 -8.99
CA VAL A 11 -24.40 -2.56 -10.39
C VAL A 11 -24.40 -3.82 -11.26
N GLY A 12 -25.09 -3.75 -12.40
CA GLY A 12 -25.27 -4.88 -13.32
C GLY A 12 -26.51 -5.73 -13.07
N GLU A 13 -27.14 -5.66 -11.89
CA GLU A 13 -28.31 -6.47 -11.55
C GLU A 13 -29.63 -5.84 -12.04
N LYS A 14 -30.69 -6.67 -12.08
CA LYS A 14 -32.07 -6.23 -12.31
C LYS A 14 -32.73 -5.92 -10.97
N VAL A 15 -33.38 -4.76 -10.86
CA VAL A 15 -34.09 -4.32 -9.64
C VAL A 15 -35.54 -3.96 -9.94
N SER A 16 -36.43 -4.21 -8.98
CA SER A 16 -37.83 -3.79 -8.99
C SER A 16 -38.09 -2.72 -7.93
N LEU A 17 -38.77 -1.63 -8.30
CA LEU A 17 -39.29 -0.63 -7.38
C LEU A 17 -40.82 -0.76 -7.33
N PRO A 18 -41.40 -1.16 -6.18
CA PRO A 18 -42.84 -1.32 -6.06
C PRO A 18 -43.54 0.04 -6.08
N CYS A 19 -44.70 0.10 -6.72
CA CYS A 19 -45.62 1.24 -6.60
C CYS A 19 -46.63 1.00 -5.46
N CYS A 20 -47.40 2.04 -5.14
CA CYS A 20 -48.40 2.02 -4.08
C CYS A 20 -49.83 1.67 -4.55
N TYR A 21 -50.00 1.29 -5.83
CA TYR A 21 -51.32 1.05 -6.43
C TYR A 21 -51.29 -0.14 -7.39
N GLU A 22 -52.35 -0.94 -7.33
CA GLU A 22 -52.63 -2.01 -8.29
C GLU A 22 -53.91 -1.65 -9.05
N ILE A 23 -53.85 -1.69 -10.39
CA ILE A 23 -55.00 -1.44 -11.24
C ILE A 23 -55.90 -2.67 -11.21
N PRO A 24 -57.17 -2.55 -10.77
CA PRO A 24 -58.09 -3.68 -10.79
C PRO A 24 -58.29 -4.18 -12.23
N SER A 25 -58.26 -5.50 -12.43
CA SER A 25 -58.40 -6.10 -13.77
C SER A 25 -59.72 -5.78 -14.48
N SER A 26 -60.73 -5.33 -13.73
CA SER A 26 -62.02 -4.87 -14.25
C SER A 26 -61.98 -3.45 -14.82
N GLU A 27 -60.92 -2.68 -14.57
CA GLU A 27 -60.80 -1.29 -14.97
C GLU A 27 -60.02 -1.10 -16.26
N SER A 28 -60.43 -0.12 -17.07
CA SER A 28 -59.74 0.22 -18.31
C SER A 28 -58.49 1.06 -18.04
N LEU A 29 -57.35 0.62 -18.57
CA LEU A 29 -56.08 1.33 -18.46
C LEU A 29 -56.12 2.74 -19.06
N HIS A 30 -57.00 3.02 -20.02
CA HIS A 30 -57.15 4.37 -20.62
C HIS A 30 -57.55 5.46 -19.61
N ARG A 31 -58.10 5.07 -18.46
CA ARG A 31 -58.49 6.00 -17.38
C ARG A 31 -57.33 6.37 -16.46
N TYR A 32 -56.21 5.65 -16.58
CA TYR A 32 -55.04 5.82 -15.74
C TYR A 32 -53.94 6.61 -16.44
N ARG A 33 -53.25 7.44 -15.65
CA ARG A 33 -51.95 8.00 -16.01
C ARG A 33 -50.96 7.66 -14.91
N VAL A 34 -49.80 7.12 -15.29
CA VAL A 34 -48.80 6.64 -14.34
C VAL A 34 -47.48 7.28 -14.68
N TYR A 35 -46.80 7.81 -13.66
CA TYR A 35 -45.50 8.46 -13.80
C TYR A 35 -44.53 7.85 -12.81
N TRP A 36 -43.40 7.36 -13.32
CA TRP A 36 -42.20 7.09 -12.54
C TRP A 36 -41.21 8.22 -12.76
N GLN A 37 -40.88 8.92 -11.68
CA GLN A 37 -40.01 10.10 -11.71
C GLN A 37 -38.83 9.90 -10.78
N LYS A 38 -37.62 10.20 -11.23
CA LYS A 38 -36.42 10.26 -10.39
C LYS A 38 -36.19 11.70 -9.95
N ASN A 39 -35.93 11.90 -8.66
CA ASN A 39 -35.70 13.21 -8.06
C ASN A 39 -36.78 14.27 -8.40
N ILE A 40 -38.02 13.82 -8.64
CA ILE A 40 -39.21 14.62 -9.01
C ILE A 40 -39.16 15.19 -10.44
N THR A 41 -37.98 15.49 -10.98
CA THR A 41 -37.83 16.16 -12.28
C THR A 41 -37.67 15.20 -13.47
N ASP A 42 -37.01 14.06 -13.28
CA ASP A 42 -36.58 13.23 -14.39
C ASP A 42 -37.61 12.12 -14.64
N VAL A 43 -38.36 12.21 -15.74
CA VAL A 43 -39.33 11.16 -16.11
C VAL A 43 -38.57 9.92 -16.56
N VAL A 44 -38.60 8.89 -15.72
CA VAL A 44 -37.99 7.58 -16.01
C VAL A 44 -38.85 6.85 -17.02
N LEU A 45 -40.17 6.80 -16.74
CA LEU A 45 -41.16 6.10 -17.53
C LEU A 45 -42.54 6.70 -17.23
N ALA A 46 -43.38 6.83 -18.25
CA ALA A 46 -44.76 7.24 -18.07
C ALA A 46 -45.72 6.43 -18.96
N TYR A 47 -46.96 6.32 -18.52
CA TYR A 47 -48.06 5.68 -19.23
C TYR A 47 -49.26 6.62 -19.24
N ALA A 48 -49.87 6.82 -20.40
CA ALA A 48 -51.15 7.52 -20.52
C ALA A 48 -51.89 7.09 -21.79
N GLU A 49 -53.22 7.16 -21.74
CA GLU A 49 -54.09 7.02 -22.91
C GLU A 49 -53.96 5.69 -23.69
N GLY A 50 -53.43 4.63 -23.05
CA GLY A 50 -53.23 3.34 -23.71
C GLY A 50 -51.78 3.06 -24.05
N GLU A 51 -50.90 4.07 -23.99
CA GLU A 51 -49.55 4.00 -24.53
C GLU A 51 -48.47 4.31 -23.49
N MET A 52 -47.31 3.70 -23.70
CA MET A 52 -46.08 4.02 -22.99
C MET A 52 -45.45 5.26 -23.62
N ILE A 53 -45.28 6.31 -22.83
CA ILE A 53 -44.72 7.59 -23.28
C ILE A 53 -43.19 7.47 -23.38
N PRO A 54 -42.54 8.16 -24.34
CA PRO A 54 -41.09 8.12 -24.50
C PRO A 54 -40.31 8.34 -23.20
N LYS A 55 -39.32 7.46 -22.99
CA LYS A 55 -38.45 7.44 -21.81
C LYS A 55 -37.34 8.47 -21.97
N HIS A 56 -36.84 9.00 -20.86
CA HIS A 56 -35.54 9.69 -20.85
C HIS A 56 -34.47 8.74 -21.43
N GLU A 57 -33.56 9.26 -22.26
CA GLU A 57 -32.62 8.46 -23.07
C GLU A 57 -31.86 7.39 -22.24
N ARG A 58 -31.39 7.76 -21.05
CA ARG A 58 -30.75 6.85 -20.06
C ARG A 58 -31.54 5.56 -19.77
N TYR A 59 -32.86 5.62 -19.80
CA TYR A 59 -33.75 4.51 -19.44
C TYR A 59 -34.29 3.74 -20.64
N GLN A 60 -33.96 4.17 -21.87
CA GLN A 60 -34.31 3.43 -23.07
C GLN A 60 -33.70 2.03 -23.02
N ASN A 61 -34.51 1.01 -23.35
CA ASN A 61 -34.16 -0.41 -23.31
C ASN A 61 -33.66 -0.94 -21.95
N ARG A 62 -33.78 -0.15 -20.87
CA ARG A 62 -33.36 -0.53 -19.52
C ARG A 62 -34.48 -0.52 -18.49
N ALA A 63 -35.50 0.30 -18.70
CA ALA A 63 -36.64 0.41 -17.78
C ALA A 63 -37.92 -0.18 -18.37
N GLU A 64 -38.69 -0.92 -17.57
CA GLU A 64 -39.99 -1.51 -17.93
C GLU A 64 -40.96 -1.31 -16.77
N MET A 65 -42.26 -1.29 -17.04
CA MET A 65 -43.30 -1.19 -16.01
C MET A 65 -44.36 -2.27 -16.21
N ASP A 66 -44.70 -2.95 -15.13
CA ASP A 66 -45.85 -3.85 -15.10
C ASP A 66 -47.14 -3.02 -15.03
N LEU A 67 -48.05 -3.20 -16.00
CA LEU A 67 -49.28 -2.40 -16.06
C LEU A 67 -50.34 -2.82 -15.03
N SER A 68 -50.18 -3.96 -14.35
CA SER A 68 -51.10 -4.42 -13.31
C SER A 68 -50.78 -3.78 -11.96
N ASN A 69 -49.55 -3.95 -11.47
CA ASN A 69 -49.11 -3.47 -10.15
C ASN A 69 -48.20 -2.23 -10.20
N LEU A 70 -47.96 -1.70 -11.41
CA LEU A 70 -47.21 -0.47 -11.65
C LEU A 70 -45.75 -0.52 -11.16
N THR A 71 -45.21 -1.72 -10.91
CA THR A 71 -43.82 -1.92 -10.50
C THR A 71 -42.87 -1.52 -11.63
N LEU A 72 -41.88 -0.69 -11.30
CA LEU A 72 -40.81 -0.32 -12.22
C LEU A 72 -39.67 -1.33 -12.13
N TRP A 73 -39.22 -1.85 -13.27
CA TRP A 73 -38.03 -2.67 -13.40
C TRP A 73 -36.92 -1.87 -14.06
N ILE A 74 -35.69 -1.95 -13.54
CA ILE A 74 -34.49 -1.36 -14.13
C ILE A 74 -33.42 -2.45 -14.29
N SER A 75 -32.87 -2.60 -15.50
CA SER A 75 -31.80 -3.56 -15.80
C SER A 75 -30.96 -3.14 -17.01
N PRO A 76 -29.62 -3.25 -16.96
CA PRO A 76 -28.80 -3.42 -15.76
C PRO A 76 -28.88 -2.18 -14.87
N THR A 77 -28.67 -2.32 -13.55
CA THR A 77 -28.58 -1.17 -12.62
C THR A 77 -27.22 -0.48 -12.76
N GLU A 78 -27.19 0.85 -12.73
CA GLU A 78 -25.97 1.67 -12.71
C GLU A 78 -25.88 2.54 -11.44
N ILE A 79 -24.68 3.02 -11.10
CA ILE A 79 -24.50 3.92 -9.93
C ILE A 79 -25.36 5.19 -10.07
N LEU A 80 -25.53 5.69 -11.30
CA LEU A 80 -26.36 6.85 -11.58
C LEU A 80 -27.86 6.60 -11.32
N ASP A 81 -28.30 5.36 -11.17
CA ASP A 81 -29.67 5.05 -10.75
C ASP A 81 -29.88 5.22 -9.24
N ASN A 82 -28.81 5.33 -8.45
CA ASN A 82 -28.93 5.63 -7.03
C ASN A 82 -29.72 6.94 -6.82
N GLY A 83 -30.74 6.90 -5.96
CA GLY A 83 -31.55 8.08 -5.66
C GLY A 83 -33.00 7.78 -5.28
N SER A 84 -33.80 8.84 -5.23
CA SER A 84 -35.22 8.76 -4.90
C SER A 84 -36.05 8.69 -6.17
N TYR A 85 -36.97 7.75 -6.20
CA TYR A 85 -37.97 7.57 -7.24
C TYR A 85 -39.36 7.84 -6.65
N ASN A 86 -40.27 8.34 -7.46
CA ASN A 86 -41.66 8.55 -7.11
C ASN A 86 -42.56 7.85 -8.13
N CYS A 87 -43.47 7.03 -7.63
CA CYS A 87 -44.61 6.54 -8.41
C CYS A 87 -45.79 7.47 -8.18
N VAL A 88 -46.34 8.05 -9.25
CA VAL A 88 -47.55 8.88 -9.20
C VAL A 88 -48.59 8.28 -10.11
N VAL A 89 -49.76 7.96 -9.54
CA VAL A 89 -50.87 7.29 -10.24
C VAL A 89 -52.08 8.22 -10.21
N GLN A 90 -52.62 8.50 -11.38
CA GLN A 90 -53.82 9.29 -11.57
C GLN A 90 -54.93 8.44 -12.18
N TYR A 91 -56.15 8.61 -11.70
CA TYR A 91 -57.36 8.01 -12.22
C TYR A 91 -58.36 9.12 -12.58
N ASN A 92 -58.78 9.21 -13.85
CA ASN A 92 -59.60 10.31 -14.39
C ASN A 92 -59.08 11.70 -13.93
N SER A 93 -57.77 11.90 -13.99
CA SER A 93 -57.07 13.14 -13.58
C SER A 93 -57.02 13.43 -12.06
N ALA A 94 -57.53 12.55 -11.21
CA ALA A 94 -57.33 12.63 -9.75
C ALA A 94 -56.15 11.76 -9.32
N VAL A 95 -55.23 12.29 -8.51
CA VAL A 95 -54.13 11.49 -7.94
C VAL A 95 -54.72 10.49 -6.94
N VAL A 96 -54.59 9.21 -7.25
CA VAL A 96 -55.01 8.10 -6.38
C VAL A 96 -53.84 7.50 -5.61
N CYS A 97 -52.61 7.72 -6.08
CA CYS A 97 -51.42 7.25 -5.40
C CYS A 97 -50.20 8.12 -5.65
N ALA A 98 -49.40 8.34 -4.61
CA ALA A 98 -48.09 8.96 -4.70
C ALA A 98 -47.17 8.35 -3.63
N GLU A 99 -46.14 7.62 -4.04
CA GLU A 99 -45.20 6.98 -3.11
C GLU A 99 -43.75 7.17 -3.55
N SER A 100 -42.88 7.43 -2.57
CA SER A 100 -41.43 7.55 -2.78
C SER A 100 -40.70 6.26 -2.41
N VAL A 101 -39.82 5.80 -3.30
CA VAL A 101 -38.93 4.66 -3.09
C VAL A 101 -37.48 5.11 -3.27
N ILE A 102 -36.60 4.78 -2.33
CA ILE A 102 -35.17 5.05 -2.42
C ILE A 102 -34.50 3.81 -3.01
N LEU A 103 -33.89 3.95 -4.19
CA LEU A 103 -32.99 2.95 -4.76
C LEU A 103 -31.57 3.24 -4.28
N PHE A 104 -31.00 2.30 -3.54
CA PHE A 104 -29.63 2.34 -3.08
C PHE A 104 -28.77 1.35 -3.87
N VAL A 105 -27.84 1.87 -4.67
CA VAL A 105 -26.99 1.05 -5.54
C VAL A 105 -25.64 0.84 -4.89
N THR A 106 -25.08 -0.37 -5.00
CA THR A 106 -23.71 -0.70 -4.57
C THR A 106 -22.86 -1.25 -5.70
N ALA A 107 -21.57 -0.97 -5.69
CA ALA A 107 -20.57 -1.62 -6.54
C ALA A 107 -19.50 -2.24 -5.65
N ASP A 108 -19.14 -3.48 -5.93
CA ASP A 108 -18.16 -4.20 -5.11
C ASP A 108 -16.75 -3.67 -5.37
N PHE A 109 -16.02 -3.35 -4.30
CA PHE A 109 -14.61 -2.99 -4.36
C PHE A 109 -13.75 -4.15 -4.88
N SER A 110 -12.62 -3.87 -5.51
CA SER A 110 -11.60 -4.91 -5.77
C SER A 110 -11.07 -5.48 -4.46
N LYS A 111 -10.56 -6.72 -4.47
CA LYS A 111 -9.84 -7.26 -3.30
C LYS A 111 -8.68 -6.30 -2.97
N PRO A 112 -8.50 -5.84 -1.72
CA PRO A 112 -7.44 -4.91 -1.39
C PRO A 112 -6.07 -5.49 -1.72
N ASN A 113 -5.19 -4.67 -2.29
CA ASN A 113 -3.80 -5.02 -2.53
C ASN A 113 -2.92 -4.29 -1.52
N ILE A 114 -1.98 -5.02 -0.89
CA ILE A 114 -1.04 -4.45 0.07
C ILE A 114 0.36 -4.53 -0.53
N THR A 115 1.03 -3.39 -0.65
CA THR A 115 2.45 -3.30 -1.01
C THR A 115 3.24 -2.72 0.17
N ALA A 116 4.46 -3.21 0.36
CA ALA A 116 5.36 -2.74 1.40
C ALA A 116 6.75 -2.54 0.81
N GLU A 117 7.32 -1.37 1.02
CA GLU A 117 8.65 -0.99 0.54
C GLU A 117 9.52 -0.59 1.73
N VAL A 118 10.75 -1.12 1.78
CA VAL A 118 11.71 -0.77 2.83
C VAL A 118 12.23 0.64 2.56
N SER A 119 12.01 1.55 3.52
CA SER A 119 12.45 2.94 3.44
C SER A 119 13.81 3.13 4.10
N ALA A 120 14.02 2.47 5.24
CA ALA A 120 15.29 2.42 5.95
C ALA A 120 15.41 1.07 6.67
N ASP A 121 16.64 0.60 6.87
CA ASP A 121 16.89 -0.65 7.57
C ASP A 121 18.03 -0.52 8.59
N SER A 122 17.86 -1.18 9.72
CA SER A 122 18.83 -1.20 10.82
C SER A 122 18.76 -2.53 11.55
N CYS A 123 19.74 -2.79 12.41
CA CYS A 123 19.72 -3.99 13.24
C CYS A 123 18.54 -4.07 14.21
N GLU A 124 17.99 -2.92 14.63
CA GLU A 124 16.92 -2.87 15.60
C GLU A 124 15.55 -2.98 14.92
N TYR A 125 15.35 -2.25 13.82
CA TYR A 125 14.09 -2.18 13.09
C TYR A 125 14.31 -1.97 11.59
N THR A 126 13.34 -2.45 10.81
CA THR A 126 13.18 -2.13 9.39
C THR A 126 12.00 -1.16 9.25
N GLU A 127 12.26 0.06 8.78
CA GLU A 127 11.21 1.03 8.46
C GLU A 127 10.59 0.70 7.11
N MET A 128 9.26 0.54 7.07
CA MET A 128 8.52 0.19 5.86
C MET A 128 7.42 1.20 5.57
N ALA A 129 7.37 1.65 4.32
CA ALA A 129 6.24 2.37 3.75
C ALA A 129 5.25 1.37 3.16
N ILE A 130 4.05 1.34 3.69
CA ILE A 130 3.02 0.35 3.35
C ILE A 130 1.84 1.07 2.72
N ILE A 131 1.37 0.54 1.60
CA ILE A 131 0.23 1.06 0.87
C ILE A 131 -0.80 -0.06 0.75
N CYS A 132 -2.04 0.21 1.14
CA CYS A 132 -3.19 -0.63 0.84
C CYS A 132 -4.09 0.09 -0.17
N SER A 133 -4.42 -0.53 -1.30
CA SER A 133 -5.31 0.06 -2.29
C SER A 133 -6.47 -0.87 -2.69
N SER A 134 -7.62 -0.28 -2.97
CA SER A 134 -8.80 -0.97 -3.51
C SER A 134 -9.60 -0.02 -4.40
N HIS A 135 -10.25 -0.56 -5.43
CA HIS A 135 -10.73 0.23 -6.58
C HIS A 135 -12.16 -0.11 -6.99
N GLY A 136 -12.80 0.85 -7.67
CA GLY A 136 -14.02 0.67 -8.45
C GLY A 136 -15.31 0.44 -7.66
N GLY A 137 -15.32 0.65 -6.35
CA GLY A 137 -16.47 0.35 -5.51
C GLY A 137 -17.35 1.55 -5.19
N PHE A 138 -18.58 1.31 -4.74
CA PHE A 138 -19.54 2.35 -4.39
C PHE A 138 -20.49 1.83 -3.29
N PRO A 139 -20.87 2.64 -2.29
CA PRO A 139 -20.57 4.06 -2.06
C PRO A 139 -19.13 4.28 -1.52
N LYS A 140 -18.83 5.50 -1.05
CA LYS A 140 -17.56 5.83 -0.38
C LYS A 140 -17.29 4.83 0.77
N PRO A 141 -16.14 4.13 0.76
CA PRO A 141 -15.84 3.10 1.74
C PRO A 141 -15.16 3.66 3.00
N LYS A 142 -15.15 2.87 4.07
CA LYS A 142 -14.23 3.01 5.20
C LYS A 142 -13.08 2.03 5.03
N ILE A 143 -11.86 2.44 5.37
CA ILE A 143 -10.70 1.55 5.43
C ILE A 143 -10.29 1.36 6.89
N SER A 144 -10.07 0.12 7.28
CA SER A 144 -9.65 -0.28 8.61
C SER A 144 -8.50 -1.29 8.50
N GLY A 145 -7.77 -1.51 9.58
CA GLY A 145 -6.69 -2.49 9.57
C GLY A 145 -6.35 -3.01 10.95
N ALA A 146 -5.47 -4.01 10.96
CA ALA A 146 -4.94 -4.55 12.19
C ALA A 146 -3.48 -4.99 12.02
N LEU A 147 -2.69 -4.84 13.09
CA LEU A 147 -1.33 -5.38 13.23
C LEU A 147 -1.37 -6.48 14.27
N ASN A 148 -1.13 -7.73 13.88
CA ASN A 148 -1.24 -8.89 14.78
C ASN A 148 -2.55 -8.88 15.60
N ASN A 149 -3.67 -8.62 14.94
CA ASN A 149 -5.03 -8.48 15.51
C ASN A 149 -5.27 -7.25 16.39
N MET A 150 -4.30 -6.35 16.54
CA MET A 150 -4.52 -5.06 17.20
C MET A 150 -5.02 -4.03 16.19
N PRO A 151 -6.15 -3.33 16.45
CA PRO A 151 -6.69 -2.33 15.54
C PRO A 151 -5.69 -1.22 15.26
N MET A 152 -5.70 -0.72 14.01
CA MET A 152 -4.93 0.44 13.61
C MET A 152 -5.69 1.28 12.58
N GLU A 153 -5.26 2.53 12.44
CA GLU A 153 -5.80 3.46 11.46
C GLU A 153 -4.85 3.65 10.29
N TRP A 154 -5.42 3.69 9.08
CA TRP A 154 -4.68 4.03 7.87
C TRP A 154 -4.77 5.53 7.60
N ASN A 155 -3.70 6.14 7.12
CA ASN A 155 -3.79 7.46 6.50
C ASN A 155 -4.47 7.32 5.13
N ALA A 156 -5.79 7.47 5.12
CA ALA A 156 -6.66 7.13 4.01
C ALA A 156 -6.95 8.31 3.09
N SER A 157 -6.89 8.06 1.78
CA SER A 157 -7.40 8.97 0.75
C SER A 157 -8.42 8.27 -0.14
N TRP A 158 -9.37 9.04 -0.65
CA TRP A 158 -10.40 8.57 -1.57
C TRP A 158 -10.39 9.42 -2.81
N VAL A 159 -10.48 8.78 -3.97
CA VAL A 159 -10.55 9.45 -5.26
C VAL A 159 -11.82 8.99 -5.97
N SER A 160 -12.61 9.95 -6.43
CA SER A 160 -13.78 9.75 -7.28
C SER A 160 -13.98 10.99 -8.14
N GLU A 161 -14.55 10.82 -9.33
CA GLU A 161 -14.89 11.92 -10.24
C GLU A 161 -16.08 12.74 -9.71
N SER A 162 -17.03 12.08 -9.05
CA SER A 162 -18.24 12.71 -8.52
C SER A 162 -18.83 11.90 -7.36
N SER A 163 -19.90 12.41 -6.74
CA SER A 163 -20.66 11.66 -5.73
C SER A 163 -21.44 10.47 -6.29
N PHE A 164 -21.54 10.33 -7.62
CA PHE A 164 -22.22 9.23 -8.32
C PHE A 164 -21.27 8.44 -9.23
N SER A 165 -19.96 8.51 -8.97
CA SER A 165 -18.93 7.73 -9.66
C SER A 165 -18.32 6.70 -8.70
N PRO A 166 -17.71 5.62 -9.22
CA PRO A 166 -16.96 4.67 -8.40
C PRO A 166 -15.82 5.33 -7.61
N TYR A 167 -15.57 4.84 -6.41
CA TYR A 167 -14.49 5.27 -5.54
C TYR A 167 -13.29 4.33 -5.63
N ASN A 168 -12.11 4.95 -5.60
CA ASN A 168 -10.84 4.29 -5.31
C ASN A 168 -10.37 4.73 -3.92
N VAL A 169 -9.88 3.81 -3.11
CA VAL A 169 -9.37 4.08 -1.75
C VAL A 169 -7.92 3.62 -1.63
N THR A 170 -7.11 4.46 -1.00
CA THR A 170 -5.71 4.18 -0.73
C THR A 170 -5.39 4.53 0.74
N GLY A 171 -4.98 3.54 1.53
CA GLY A 171 -4.43 3.72 2.87
C GLY A 171 -2.91 3.70 2.83
N LYS A 172 -2.27 4.65 3.50
CA LYS A 172 -0.81 4.68 3.68
C LYS A 172 -0.45 4.54 5.15
N LEU A 173 0.67 3.88 5.42
CA LEU A 173 1.20 3.71 6.76
C LEU A 173 2.73 3.60 6.69
N VAL A 174 3.40 4.10 7.72
CA VAL A 174 4.84 3.90 7.92
C VAL A 174 5.02 3.17 9.25
N LEU A 175 5.75 2.06 9.25
CA LEU A 175 5.96 1.22 10.44
C LEU A 175 7.43 0.86 10.63
N ASN A 176 7.86 0.84 11.89
CA ASN A 176 9.14 0.28 12.31
C ASN A 176 8.95 -1.19 12.72
N VAL A 177 9.37 -2.10 11.86
CA VAL A 177 9.20 -3.55 12.02
C VAL A 177 10.40 -4.12 12.80
N THR A 178 10.19 -4.46 14.07
CA THR A 178 11.21 -5.06 14.95
C THR A 178 11.20 -6.59 14.99
N LYS A 179 10.09 -7.18 14.52
CA LYS A 179 9.86 -8.61 14.36
C LYS A 179 8.85 -8.81 13.23
N ASP A 180 8.72 -10.02 12.75
CA ASP A 180 7.71 -10.34 11.75
C ASP A 180 6.30 -10.00 12.28
N ILE A 181 5.54 -9.23 11.49
CA ILE A 181 4.21 -8.73 11.84
C ILE A 181 3.25 -9.01 10.70
N ASN A 182 2.07 -9.52 11.02
CA ASN A 182 0.99 -9.66 10.05
C ASN A 182 0.15 -8.37 10.03
N ILE A 183 0.11 -7.71 8.88
CA ILE A 183 -0.73 -6.54 8.66
C ILE A 183 -1.98 -6.94 7.89
N THR A 184 -3.14 -6.47 8.32
CA THR A 184 -4.42 -6.67 7.63
C THR A 184 -4.99 -5.33 7.22
N CYS A 185 -5.50 -5.28 5.99
CA CYS A 185 -6.25 -4.16 5.45
C CYS A 185 -7.67 -4.63 5.12
N SER A 186 -8.69 -3.88 5.54
CA SER A 186 -10.10 -4.17 5.30
C SER A 186 -10.79 -2.92 4.74
N VAL A 187 -11.54 -3.10 3.66
CA VAL A 187 -12.33 -2.06 3.01
C VAL A 187 -13.80 -2.39 3.21
N GLU A 188 -14.48 -1.55 3.98
CA GLU A 188 -15.85 -1.69 4.43
C GLU A 188 -16.78 -0.72 3.69
N TYR A 189 -17.89 -1.21 3.16
CA TYR A 189 -18.87 -0.40 2.42
C TYR A 189 -20.25 -1.06 2.50
N SER A 190 -21.28 -0.29 2.86
CA SER A 190 -22.68 -0.77 2.89
C SER A 190 -22.93 -2.08 3.65
N GLY A 191 -22.14 -2.36 4.69
CA GLY A 191 -22.21 -3.61 5.46
C GLY A 191 -21.40 -4.79 4.88
N PHE A 192 -20.79 -4.61 3.71
CA PHE A 192 -19.82 -5.55 3.14
C PHE A 192 -18.40 -5.17 3.55
N ALA A 193 -17.52 -6.17 3.61
CA ALA A 193 -16.09 -5.97 3.85
C ALA A 193 -15.27 -6.86 2.90
N LYS A 194 -14.19 -6.30 2.35
CA LYS A 194 -13.16 -7.08 1.65
C LYS A 194 -11.82 -6.83 2.31
N SER A 195 -11.11 -7.90 2.66
CA SER A 195 -9.84 -7.81 3.39
C SER A 195 -8.73 -8.62 2.74
N THR A 196 -7.50 -8.18 3.01
CA THR A 196 -6.25 -8.86 2.64
C THR A 196 -5.28 -8.73 3.80
N SER A 197 -4.46 -9.76 4.02
CA SER A 197 -3.39 -9.75 5.00
C SER A 197 -2.04 -10.00 4.33
N LEU A 198 -0.97 -9.41 4.87
CA LEU A 198 0.40 -9.54 4.40
C LEU A 198 1.33 -9.73 5.59
N LEU A 199 2.24 -10.70 5.48
CA LEU A 199 3.32 -10.89 6.46
C LEU A 199 4.48 -9.95 6.11
N LEU A 200 4.75 -8.98 6.98
CA LEU A 200 5.93 -8.12 6.92
C LEU A 200 7.07 -8.82 7.65
N LYS A 201 8.19 -9.02 6.97
CA LYS A 201 9.37 -9.66 7.56
C LYS A 201 10.37 -8.60 7.98
N LYS A 202 10.97 -8.76 9.16
CA LYS A 202 12.14 -7.96 9.52
C LYS A 202 13.33 -8.39 8.67
N THR A 203 14.06 -7.42 8.11
CA THR A 203 15.35 -7.69 7.46
C THR A 203 16.41 -7.89 8.55
N ASN A 204 17.19 -8.96 8.47
CA ASN A 204 18.20 -9.33 9.48
C ASN A 204 19.63 -9.15 8.95
N ASP A 205 19.89 -8.08 8.21
CA ASP A 205 21.22 -7.80 7.66
C ASP A 205 22.12 -7.13 8.71
N CYS A 206 22.37 -7.85 9.80
CA CYS A 206 23.33 -7.47 10.82
C CYS A 206 24.68 -8.13 10.55
N VAL A 207 25.54 -7.44 9.80
CA VAL A 207 26.97 -7.64 9.95
C VAL A 207 27.38 -6.85 11.18
N ALA A 208 27.49 -7.53 12.33
CA ALA A 208 28.06 -6.91 13.51
C ALA A 208 29.45 -6.34 13.13
N PRO A 209 29.75 -5.06 13.40
CA PRO A 209 31.10 -4.56 13.22
C PRO A 209 32.05 -5.48 14.02
N PRO A 210 33.20 -5.89 13.45
CA PRO A 210 34.12 -6.78 14.14
C PRO A 210 34.45 -6.16 15.48
N VAL A 211 34.05 -6.83 16.57
CA VAL A 211 34.34 -6.38 17.94
C VAL A 211 35.85 -6.24 18.03
N PRO A 212 36.42 -5.04 18.26
CA PRO A 212 37.85 -4.90 18.41
C PRO A 212 38.30 -5.79 19.57
N PRO A 213 39.40 -6.55 19.43
CA PRO A 213 39.87 -7.42 20.51
C PRO A 213 40.07 -6.58 21.79
N PRO A 214 39.82 -7.16 22.98
CA PRO A 214 40.01 -6.45 24.23
C PRO A 214 41.41 -5.84 24.28
N TYR A 215 41.55 -4.64 24.83
CA TYR A 215 42.84 -3.96 24.97
C TYR A 215 43.91 -4.86 25.62
N ASN A 216 43.50 -5.74 26.55
CA ASN A 216 44.33 -6.76 27.18
C ASN A 216 44.95 -7.78 26.21
N VAL A 217 44.23 -8.16 25.15
CA VAL A 217 44.70 -9.12 24.14
C VAL A 217 45.72 -8.43 23.22
N ILE A 218 45.46 -7.18 22.86
CA ILE A 218 46.38 -6.36 22.06
C ILE A 218 47.68 -6.12 22.85
N THR A 219 47.59 -5.73 24.12
CA THR A 219 48.77 -5.50 24.97
C THR A 219 49.55 -6.78 25.24
N ALA A 220 48.89 -7.90 25.55
CA ALA A 220 49.56 -9.19 25.73
C ALA A 220 50.30 -9.65 24.47
N SER A 221 49.69 -9.47 23.29
CA SER A 221 50.32 -9.82 22.00
C SER A 221 51.58 -8.99 21.74
N ILE A 222 51.54 -7.68 22.02
CA ILE A 222 52.69 -6.79 21.90
C ILE A 222 53.80 -7.20 22.88
N ILE A 223 53.46 -7.51 24.14
CA ILE A 223 54.42 -7.94 25.16
C ILE A 223 55.10 -9.26 24.75
N ILE A 224 54.35 -10.23 24.23
CA ILE A 224 54.91 -11.51 23.75
C ILE A 224 55.90 -11.28 22.60
N VAL A 225 55.57 -10.42 21.64
CA VAL A 225 56.48 -10.09 20.53
C VAL A 225 57.75 -9.41 21.03
N ILE A 226 57.64 -8.43 21.93
CA ILE A 226 58.80 -7.73 22.51
C ILE A 226 59.70 -8.69 23.29
N THR A 227 59.11 -9.56 24.12
CA THR A 227 59.89 -10.53 24.91
C THR A 227 60.60 -11.55 24.02
N PHE A 228 59.97 -11.98 22.92
CA PHE A 228 60.59 -12.87 21.95
C PHE A 228 61.76 -12.20 21.21
N ILE A 229 61.59 -10.93 20.80
CA ILE A 229 62.68 -10.13 20.18
C ILE A 229 63.83 -9.95 21.16
N LEU A 230 63.55 -9.65 22.43
CA LEU A 230 64.59 -9.51 23.46
C LEU A 230 65.33 -10.83 23.69
N ALA A 231 64.61 -11.97 23.76
CA ALA A 231 65.21 -13.29 23.91
C ALA A 231 66.14 -13.63 22.71
N ILE A 232 65.70 -13.36 21.48
CA ILE A 232 66.54 -13.53 20.28
C ILE A 232 67.76 -12.62 20.33
N SER A 233 67.60 -11.35 20.70
CA SER A 233 68.71 -10.40 20.80
C SER A 233 69.75 -10.82 21.85
N LEU A 234 69.30 -11.37 22.98
CA LEU A 234 70.17 -11.88 24.05
C LEU A 234 70.85 -13.18 23.63
N ALA A 235 70.14 -14.10 22.96
CA ALA A 235 70.72 -15.33 22.41
C ALA A 235 71.76 -15.02 21.33
N ALA A 236 71.50 -14.07 20.43
CA ALA A 236 72.45 -13.61 19.43
C ALA A 236 73.69 -12.98 20.09
N ARG A 237 73.53 -12.11 21.09
CA ARG A 237 74.66 -11.55 21.85
C ARG A 237 75.45 -12.63 22.61
N TYR A 238 74.78 -13.64 23.14
CA TYR A 238 75.40 -14.75 23.85
C TYR A 238 76.19 -15.67 22.91
N LEU A 239 75.63 -16.00 21.74
CA LEU A 239 76.28 -16.78 20.70
C LEU A 239 77.47 -16.03 20.09
N SER A 240 77.34 -14.73 19.79
CA SER A 240 78.46 -13.90 19.31
C SER A 240 79.59 -13.77 20.34
N ARG A 241 79.27 -13.71 21.65
CA ARG A 241 80.30 -13.74 22.71
C ARG A 241 80.99 -15.10 22.81
N ARG A 242 80.27 -16.22 22.65
CA ARG A 242 80.87 -17.56 22.63
C ARG A 242 81.77 -17.77 21.39
N VAL A 243 81.38 -17.27 20.23
CA VAL A 243 82.19 -17.34 19.00
C VAL A 243 83.44 -16.45 19.11
N CYS A 244 83.35 -15.27 19.71
CA CYS A 244 84.52 -14.40 19.93
C CYS A 244 85.51 -14.94 20.99
N SER A 245 85.04 -15.72 21.98
CA SER A 245 85.94 -16.38 22.95
C SER A 245 86.78 -17.53 22.38
N ARG A 246 86.43 -18.05 21.19
CA ARG A 246 87.13 -19.16 20.53
C ARG A 246 88.22 -18.74 19.52
N CYS A 247 88.41 -17.44 19.25
CA CYS A 247 89.42 -16.98 18.28
C CYS A 247 90.69 -16.37 18.90
N CYS A 248 90.81 -16.25 20.23
CA CYS A 248 92.06 -15.81 20.85
C CYS A 248 93.03 -16.97 21.08
N LYS A 249 93.53 -17.58 20.00
CA LYS A 249 94.85 -18.25 19.99
C LYS A 249 95.37 -18.45 18.56
N ARG A 250 96.52 -17.81 18.29
CA ARG A 250 97.59 -18.08 17.30
C ARG A 250 97.75 -17.09 16.13
N GLN A 251 98.59 -16.09 16.43
CA GLN A 251 99.67 -15.39 15.68
C GLN A 251 99.66 -15.16 14.15
N ASP A 252 99.94 -13.87 13.86
CA ASP A 252 100.96 -13.27 12.97
C ASP A 252 101.04 -13.62 11.47
N SER A 253 100.83 -12.61 10.62
CA SER A 253 101.78 -12.01 9.64
C SER A 253 101.00 -11.19 8.57
N VAL A 254 101.22 -9.86 8.50
CA VAL A 254 101.96 -9.10 7.46
C VAL A 254 101.42 -9.30 6.03
N GLU A 255 100.78 -8.28 5.42
CA GLU A 255 101.38 -7.34 4.44
C GLU A 255 100.31 -6.48 3.73
N GLU A 256 100.78 -5.44 3.06
CA GLU A 256 100.14 -4.25 2.49
C GLU A 256 99.10 -4.44 1.37
N GLY A 257 98.29 -3.41 1.13
CA GLY A 257 97.51 -3.28 -0.11
C GLY A 257 96.58 -2.07 -0.16
N VAL A 258 97.05 -1.01 -0.82
CA VAL A 258 96.42 0.30 -1.08
C VAL A 258 95.25 0.23 -2.10
N LYS A 259 94.21 1.08 -1.93
CA LYS A 259 93.41 1.86 -2.93
C LYS A 259 91.99 2.12 -2.39
N ASP A 260 91.62 3.33 -2.01
CA ASP A 260 91.26 4.54 -2.79
C ASP A 260 89.78 4.62 -3.25
N CYS A 261 89.23 5.82 -3.02
CA CYS A 261 87.96 6.48 -3.30
C CYS A 261 86.83 5.77 -4.09
N THR A 262 85.56 6.05 -3.75
CA THR A 262 84.77 7.16 -4.38
C THR A 262 83.28 7.15 -3.99
N LYS A 263 82.82 8.35 -3.60
CA LYS A 263 81.51 9.04 -3.64
C LYS A 263 80.18 8.32 -3.99
N ALA A 264 79.16 8.87 -3.32
CA ALA A 264 77.75 8.95 -3.71
C ALA A 264 77.50 9.49 -5.14
N PRO A 265 76.22 9.45 -5.58
CA PRO A 265 75.60 10.75 -5.84
C PRO A 265 74.18 10.88 -5.28
N MET A 266 73.89 12.15 -5.01
CA MET A 266 72.61 12.80 -4.80
C MET A 266 72.13 13.37 -6.14
N SER A 267 70.83 13.35 -6.42
CA SER A 267 70.11 14.42 -7.14
C SER A 267 68.61 14.08 -7.08
N ASP A 268 67.73 14.89 -6.46
CA ASP A 268 67.12 16.13 -6.99
C ASP A 268 66.31 15.80 -8.26
N LYS A 269 65.06 16.21 -8.50
CA LYS A 269 64.22 17.33 -8.03
C LYS A 269 62.90 17.19 -8.80
N GLY A 270 61.81 17.85 -8.41
CA GLY A 270 60.81 18.26 -9.40
C GLY A 270 59.35 18.20 -8.96
N THR A 271 58.93 19.31 -8.36
CA THR A 271 57.56 19.82 -8.18
C THR A 271 56.77 19.91 -9.50
N ALA A 272 55.44 19.75 -9.43
CA ALA A 272 54.49 20.62 -10.15
C ALA A 272 53.05 20.42 -9.63
N GLU A 273 52.43 21.54 -9.25
CA GLU A 273 51.00 21.72 -9.04
C GLU A 273 50.23 21.55 -10.36
N THR A 274 48.94 21.18 -10.30
CA THR A 274 47.91 21.89 -11.10
C THR A 274 46.50 21.68 -10.54
N SER A 275 45.75 22.77 -10.58
CA SER A 275 44.36 22.99 -10.16
C SER A 275 43.35 22.59 -11.26
N SER A 276 42.09 22.46 -10.83
CA SER A 276 40.80 22.62 -11.54
C SER A 276 40.45 21.64 -12.67
N VAL A 277 39.32 20.94 -12.55
CA VAL A 277 37.94 21.39 -12.83
C VAL A 277 36.98 20.70 -11.86
#